data_AF-A0AAN6MBT1-F1
#
_entry.id   AF-A0AAN6MBT1-F1
#
_cell.length_a   1.000
_cell.length_b   1.000
_cell.length_c   1.000
_cell.angle_alpha   90.00
_cell.angle_beta   90.00
_cell.angle_gamma   90.00
#
_symmetry.space_group_name_H-M   'P 1'
#
loop_
_entity.id
_entity.type
_entity.pdbx_description
1 polymer ?
#
loop_
_entity_poly.entity_id
_entity_poly.type
_entity_poly.pdbx_seq_one_letter_code
_entity_poly.pdbx_strand_id
1 'polypeptide(L)'
;MGHLPLKNVFSFAFSQPFQTVSDFIPPAHALTRIEADRPIFVDNKTDRALTFGQISKDALAVAHGILGLGLDPSAIVKLPPTPSCPAGPEVAPVVLIQLPNCLPYGPILYGTFASGMTATLASPALTSDEIAWILQNSRPRVIITATSCLPAMREAIAKQSDAAFFAATPIYTVDVAADIYPTPEPSRGPSDWRALMVPPATSPIKLNTATVFDPATAAARTAVILWSSGTSGRSKGVLLSHHTINFSIASLWHDTDYYTARSGGKVGQRQVWLGYVPFYHVFGLCNVFLLAVATGSTVYTMPNFHLDTVLRAIRDRKVTYMHMAPPVAVMLAKAPIVESYAQSGAFKSVVSAVTGGAPLGHDVVVEVFKRCGFRVRLGYGLSETCSTSLQRGHGEAELAEQAGDTGSPHWGVELMIADGKGYAKRKGEVTGAAPIDVEGEVLVRGGGLLSAYLPVGALAGAKPDMSVTEDAVTADGWFRTGDVGALNAAGRLRITDRLKELIKVRAYQVAPAELEGVLCSSEAVADAGVIGVYDKDEATEWPRAFVVPRKGLKNMARAEVEKLAGELKALVEKKTTKYKWLIGGIVFVEQIPKSPSGKILRRVLKDGGKEAQGLEVKLYEKKRRDAKL
;
A
#
# COMPACT_ATOMS: atom_id res chain seq x y z
N MET A 1 8.76 21.57 -16.28
CA MET A 1 8.89 20.10 -16.25
C MET A 1 8.48 19.58 -17.62
N GLY A 2 9.34 18.83 -18.31
CA GLY A 2 8.95 18.18 -19.57
C GLY A 2 7.73 17.27 -19.37
N HIS A 3 6.99 17.02 -20.45
CA HIS A 3 5.77 16.23 -20.38
C HIS A 3 6.06 14.74 -20.12
N LEU A 4 5.55 14.21 -19.00
CA LEU A 4 5.54 12.77 -18.72
C LEU A 4 4.77 12.03 -19.84
N PRO A 5 5.31 10.94 -20.43
CA PRO A 5 4.62 10.19 -21.47
C PRO A 5 3.24 9.67 -21.02
N LEU A 6 2.22 9.95 -21.83
CA LEU A 6 0.82 9.59 -21.58
C LEU A 6 0.53 8.20 -22.16
N LYS A 7 1.06 7.18 -21.49
CA LYS A 7 0.93 5.77 -21.87
C LYS A 7 0.26 4.99 -20.75
N ASN A 8 -0.35 3.85 -21.07
CA ASN A 8 -0.64 2.86 -20.04
C ASN A 8 0.66 2.42 -19.32
N VAL A 9 0.54 1.85 -18.12
CA VAL A 9 1.69 1.52 -17.26
C VAL A 9 2.60 0.47 -17.89
N PHE A 10 2.05 -0.47 -18.67
CA PHE A 10 2.83 -1.45 -19.42
C PHE A 10 3.70 -0.76 -20.47
N SER A 11 3.08 0.00 -21.38
CA SER A 11 3.79 0.69 -22.46
C SER A 11 4.74 1.76 -21.95
N PHE A 12 4.44 2.38 -20.80
CA PHE A 12 5.38 3.26 -20.11
C PHE A 12 6.63 2.49 -19.71
N ALA A 13 6.50 1.46 -18.87
CA ALA A 13 7.64 0.69 -18.35
C ALA A 13 8.50 0.05 -19.45
N PHE A 14 7.87 -0.61 -20.43
CA PHE A 14 8.60 -1.34 -21.47
C PHE A 14 9.11 -0.44 -22.61
N SER A 15 8.69 0.83 -22.66
CA SER A 15 9.34 1.82 -23.53
C SER A 15 10.65 2.39 -22.96
N GLN A 16 11.04 1.96 -21.75
CA GLN A 16 12.26 2.40 -21.06
C GLN A 16 12.34 3.93 -21.00
N PRO A 17 11.39 4.57 -20.31
CA PRO A 17 11.11 5.99 -20.50
C PRO A 17 12.28 6.86 -20.03
N PHE A 18 13.17 6.35 -19.18
CA PHE A 18 14.27 7.09 -18.56
C PHE A 18 15.59 7.04 -19.34
N GLN A 19 15.60 6.49 -20.56
CA GLN A 19 16.82 6.35 -21.37
C GLN A 19 17.21 7.63 -22.11
N THR A 20 16.23 8.31 -22.70
CA THR A 20 16.50 9.42 -23.64
C THR A 20 16.43 10.76 -22.92
N VAL A 21 17.55 11.50 -22.94
CA VAL A 21 17.64 12.83 -22.35
C VAL A 21 16.56 13.76 -22.93
N SER A 22 15.89 14.50 -22.04
CA SER A 22 14.85 15.47 -22.37
C SER A 22 14.66 16.47 -21.22
N ASP A 23 13.77 17.45 -21.37
CA ASP A 23 13.39 18.35 -20.26
C ASP A 23 12.76 17.63 -19.07
N PHE A 24 12.26 16.41 -19.31
CA PHE A 24 11.77 15.52 -18.26
C PHE A 24 12.91 14.64 -17.72
N ILE A 25 13.92 14.30 -18.52
CA ILE A 25 15.01 13.38 -18.16
C ILE A 25 16.34 14.12 -18.25
N PRO A 26 16.78 14.81 -17.18
CA PRO A 26 18.05 15.51 -17.20
C PRO A 26 19.19 14.49 -17.37
N PRO A 27 20.32 14.88 -18.00
CA PRO A 27 21.45 13.97 -18.25
C PRO A 27 21.93 13.20 -17.02
N ALA A 28 21.89 13.83 -15.84
CA ALA A 28 22.33 13.22 -14.58
C ALA A 28 21.40 12.08 -14.09
N HIS A 29 20.18 12.00 -14.59
CA HIS A 29 19.20 10.99 -14.16
C HIS A 29 19.03 9.87 -15.20
N ALA A 30 19.47 10.10 -16.45
CA ALA A 30 19.30 9.18 -17.55
C ALA A 30 19.86 7.79 -17.23
N LEU A 31 19.08 6.75 -17.52
CA LEU A 31 19.44 5.37 -17.28
C LEU A 31 19.99 4.71 -18.54
N THR A 32 20.90 3.76 -18.36
CA THR A 32 21.31 2.86 -19.43
C THR A 32 20.13 2.00 -19.88
N ARG A 33 20.12 1.61 -21.16
CA ARG A 33 19.17 0.63 -21.70
C ARG A 33 19.10 -0.61 -20.80
N ILE A 34 17.89 -1.15 -20.62
CA ILE A 34 17.63 -2.43 -19.95
C ILE A 34 17.60 -3.52 -21.01
N GLU A 35 18.48 -4.51 -20.90
CA GLU A 35 18.56 -5.64 -21.83
C GLU A 35 17.40 -6.62 -21.60
N ALA A 36 16.97 -7.31 -22.66
CA ALA A 36 15.82 -8.22 -22.58
C ALA A 36 16.09 -9.43 -21.66
N ASP A 37 17.34 -9.87 -21.54
CA ASP A 37 17.79 -10.97 -20.69
C ASP A 37 18.10 -10.53 -19.25
N ARG A 38 18.01 -9.24 -18.93
CA ARG A 38 18.25 -8.71 -17.57
C ARG A 38 17.28 -9.34 -16.56
N PRO A 39 17.76 -10.04 -15.51
CA PRO A 39 16.92 -10.47 -14.40
C PRO A 39 16.33 -9.30 -13.63
N ILE A 40 15.00 -9.22 -13.58
CA ILE A 40 14.27 -8.20 -12.80
C ILE A 40 13.70 -8.82 -11.53
N PHE A 41 12.96 -9.92 -11.63
CA PHE A 41 12.46 -10.63 -10.46
C PHE A 41 13.14 -11.99 -10.34
N VAL A 42 13.70 -12.30 -9.19
CA VAL A 42 14.36 -13.59 -8.93
C VAL A 42 13.74 -14.19 -7.69
N ASP A 43 13.28 -15.44 -7.76
CA ASP A 43 12.81 -16.13 -6.57
C ASP A 43 13.98 -16.38 -5.62
N ASN A 44 13.91 -15.82 -4.41
CA ASN A 44 15.06 -15.86 -3.49
C ASN A 44 15.47 -17.29 -3.09
N LYS A 45 14.52 -18.23 -3.09
CA LYS A 45 14.74 -19.61 -2.64
C LYS A 45 15.26 -20.52 -3.75
N THR A 46 14.80 -20.32 -4.98
CA THR A 46 15.04 -21.24 -6.11
C THR A 46 15.95 -20.66 -7.18
N ASP A 47 16.33 -19.38 -7.08
CA ASP A 47 17.17 -18.67 -8.06
C ASP A 47 16.59 -18.54 -9.47
N ARG A 48 15.34 -18.97 -9.66
CA ARG A 48 14.63 -18.78 -10.92
C ARG A 48 14.44 -17.30 -11.19
N ALA A 49 14.86 -16.87 -12.37
CA ALA A 49 14.86 -15.48 -12.77
C ALA A 49 13.84 -15.21 -13.86
N LEU A 50 13.05 -14.17 -13.66
CA LEU A 50 12.18 -13.58 -14.64
C LEU A 50 12.84 -12.32 -15.20
N THR A 51 13.15 -12.35 -16.50
CA THR A 51 13.90 -11.29 -17.17
C THR A 51 12.98 -10.18 -17.70
N PHE A 52 13.53 -8.99 -17.94
CA PHE A 52 12.77 -7.85 -18.47
C PHE A 52 11.97 -8.19 -19.74
N GLY A 53 12.61 -8.86 -20.70
CA GLY A 53 11.97 -9.29 -21.95
C GLY A 53 10.92 -10.39 -21.72
N GLN A 54 11.18 -11.31 -20.79
CA GLN A 54 10.21 -12.37 -20.45
C GLN A 54 8.96 -11.80 -19.78
N ILE A 55 9.09 -10.81 -18.89
CA ILE A 55 7.93 -10.10 -18.30
C ILE A 55 7.09 -9.46 -19.41
N SER A 56 7.73 -8.72 -20.33
CA SER A 56 7.02 -8.07 -21.43
C SER A 56 6.27 -9.08 -22.29
N LYS A 57 6.94 -10.18 -22.69
CA LYS A 57 6.37 -11.22 -23.55
C LYS A 57 5.18 -11.91 -22.88
N ASP A 58 5.37 -12.35 -21.63
CA ASP A 58 4.35 -13.12 -20.92
C ASP A 58 3.18 -12.24 -20.47
N ALA A 59 3.43 -10.97 -20.16
CA ALA A 59 2.37 -9.99 -19.94
C ALA A 59 1.47 -9.83 -21.18
N LEU A 60 2.05 -9.76 -22.39
CA LEU A 60 1.26 -9.71 -23.62
C LEU A 60 0.49 -11.01 -23.86
N ALA A 61 1.06 -12.16 -23.51
CA ALA A 61 0.35 -13.44 -23.57
C ALA A 61 -0.85 -13.45 -22.59
N VAL A 62 -0.65 -13.05 -21.33
CA VAL A 62 -1.72 -12.89 -20.34
C VAL A 62 -2.78 -11.90 -20.83
N ALA A 63 -2.38 -10.79 -21.44
CA ALA A 63 -3.30 -9.80 -21.98
C ALA A 63 -4.19 -10.40 -23.09
N HIS A 64 -3.61 -11.18 -24.00
CA HIS A 64 -4.39 -11.93 -24.99
C HIS A 64 -5.33 -12.95 -24.34
N GLY A 65 -4.89 -13.66 -23.29
CA GLY A 65 -5.74 -14.57 -22.54
C GLY A 65 -6.94 -13.87 -21.92
N ILE A 66 -6.71 -12.73 -21.25
CA ILE A 66 -7.78 -11.90 -20.65
C ILE A 66 -8.77 -11.42 -21.72
N LEU A 67 -8.28 -10.89 -22.85
CA LEU A 67 -9.14 -10.44 -23.94
C LEU A 67 -9.88 -11.60 -24.62
N GLY A 68 -9.26 -12.78 -24.67
CA GLY A 68 -9.86 -14.02 -25.15
C GLY A 68 -11.07 -14.50 -24.35
N LEU A 69 -11.28 -13.95 -23.14
CA LEU A 69 -12.50 -14.16 -22.35
C LEU A 69 -13.69 -13.31 -22.83
N GLY A 70 -13.52 -12.54 -23.92
CA GLY A 70 -14.55 -11.68 -24.49
C GLY A 70 -14.73 -10.36 -23.73
N LEU A 71 -13.73 -9.92 -22.97
CA LEU A 71 -13.76 -8.64 -22.25
C LEU A 71 -13.39 -7.49 -23.18
N ASP A 72 -14.22 -6.45 -23.19
CA ASP A 72 -14.00 -5.23 -23.96
C ASP A 72 -13.35 -4.14 -23.07
N PRO A 73 -12.11 -3.69 -23.35
CA PRO A 73 -11.45 -2.62 -22.59
C PRO A 73 -12.17 -1.26 -22.68
N SER A 74 -13.03 -1.09 -23.67
CA SER A 74 -13.84 0.11 -23.88
C SER A 74 -15.14 0.11 -23.06
N ALA A 75 -15.53 -1.03 -22.47
CA ALA A 75 -16.70 -1.16 -21.60
C ALA A 75 -16.44 -0.51 -20.22
N ILE A 76 -16.33 0.81 -20.22
CA ILE A 76 -15.97 1.62 -19.05
C ILE A 76 -17.18 2.06 -18.25
N VAL A 77 -16.98 2.12 -16.93
CA VAL A 77 -17.82 2.90 -16.03
C VAL A 77 -17.13 4.24 -15.81
N LYS A 78 -17.77 5.31 -16.31
CA LYS A 78 -17.30 6.69 -16.12
C LYS A 78 -17.94 7.30 -14.88
N LEU A 79 -17.12 7.74 -13.94
CA LEU A 79 -17.55 8.41 -12.73
C LEU A 79 -17.61 9.93 -12.93
N PRO A 80 -18.36 10.67 -12.08
CA PRO A 80 -18.40 12.13 -12.15
C PRO A 80 -16.99 12.75 -12.02
N PRO A 81 -16.75 13.91 -12.67
CA PRO A 81 -15.53 14.68 -12.51
C PRO A 81 -15.20 15.00 -11.06
N THR A 82 -13.90 15.04 -10.76
CA THR A 82 -13.37 15.43 -9.45
C THR A 82 -12.32 16.53 -9.63
N PRO A 83 -11.95 17.29 -8.58
CA PRO A 83 -10.90 18.30 -8.71
C PRO A 83 -9.55 17.71 -9.16
N SER A 84 -9.23 16.47 -8.75
CA SER A 84 -8.01 15.76 -9.17
C SER A 84 -8.13 15.03 -10.51
N CYS A 85 -9.35 14.86 -11.04
CA CYS A 85 -9.61 14.24 -12.34
C CYS A 85 -10.79 14.92 -13.06
N PRO A 86 -10.58 16.10 -13.69
CA PRO A 86 -11.64 16.88 -14.33
C PRO A 86 -12.34 16.17 -15.49
N ALA A 87 -11.67 15.21 -16.14
CA ALA A 87 -12.25 14.40 -17.21
C ALA A 87 -13.24 13.32 -16.71
N GLY A 88 -13.34 13.10 -15.40
CA GLY A 88 -14.08 12.00 -14.77
C GLY A 88 -13.27 10.70 -14.76
N PRO A 89 -13.11 10.02 -13.62
CA PRO A 89 -12.42 8.73 -13.56
C PRO A 89 -13.11 7.68 -14.43
N GLU A 90 -12.33 6.86 -15.14
CA GLU A 90 -12.81 5.79 -16.00
C GLU A 90 -12.31 4.45 -15.46
N VAL A 91 -13.23 3.56 -15.10
CA VAL A 91 -12.93 2.20 -14.62
C VAL A 91 -13.27 1.22 -15.74
N ALA A 92 -12.26 0.54 -16.27
CA ALA A 92 -12.43 -0.54 -17.24
C ALA A 92 -12.85 -1.83 -16.52
N PRO A 93 -13.20 -2.93 -17.23
CA PRO A 93 -13.50 -4.18 -16.57
C PRO A 93 -12.36 -4.61 -15.63
N VAL A 94 -12.73 -5.05 -14.43
CA VAL A 94 -11.78 -5.21 -13.33
C VAL A 94 -11.22 -6.63 -13.28
N VAL A 95 -9.91 -6.76 -13.11
CA VAL A 95 -9.21 -8.00 -12.80
C VAL A 95 -8.74 -7.95 -11.34
N LEU A 96 -9.26 -8.85 -10.50
CA LEU A 96 -8.83 -8.96 -9.10
C LEU A 96 -7.60 -9.86 -9.00
N ILE A 97 -6.54 -9.34 -8.37
CA ILE A 97 -5.29 -10.04 -8.13
C ILE A 97 -5.07 -10.17 -6.62
N GLN A 98 -5.16 -11.40 -6.10
CA GLN A 98 -4.94 -11.73 -4.70
C GLN A 98 -3.77 -12.72 -4.58
N LEU A 99 -2.55 -12.19 -4.68
CA LEU A 99 -1.31 -12.98 -4.68
C LEU A 99 -0.32 -12.43 -3.65
N PRO A 100 0.48 -13.30 -2.99
CA PRO A 100 1.67 -12.85 -2.30
C PRO A 100 2.74 -12.42 -3.32
N ASN A 101 3.88 -11.92 -2.86
CA ASN A 101 5.00 -11.63 -3.75
C ASN A 101 5.53 -12.92 -4.36
N CYS A 102 5.42 -13.07 -5.67
CA CYS A 102 5.85 -14.23 -6.44
C CYS A 102 6.17 -13.84 -7.89
N LEU A 103 6.85 -14.72 -8.63
CA LEU A 103 7.23 -14.45 -10.02
C LEU A 103 6.01 -14.25 -10.97
N PRO A 104 4.91 -15.04 -10.88
CA PRO A 104 3.71 -14.81 -11.68
C PRO A 104 3.08 -13.42 -11.53
N TYR A 105 3.32 -12.71 -10.42
CA TYR A 105 2.82 -11.35 -10.20
C TYR A 105 3.24 -10.39 -11.33
N GLY A 106 4.45 -10.58 -11.87
CA GLY A 106 5.03 -9.87 -13.02
C GLY A 106 4.10 -9.85 -14.24
N PRO A 107 3.98 -10.96 -14.98
CA PRO A 107 3.15 -11.04 -16.17
C PRO A 107 1.66 -10.81 -15.90
N ILE A 108 1.15 -11.19 -14.72
CA ILE A 108 -0.28 -11.01 -14.40
C ILE A 108 -0.66 -9.53 -14.30
N LEU A 109 0.09 -8.74 -13.53
CA LEU A 109 -0.23 -7.32 -13.34
C LEU A 109 0.03 -6.52 -14.63
N TYR A 110 1.19 -6.73 -15.25
CA TYR A 110 1.51 -6.04 -16.50
C TYR A 110 0.62 -6.47 -17.66
N GLY A 111 0.17 -7.73 -17.70
CA GLY A 111 -0.78 -8.23 -18.69
C GLY A 111 -2.17 -7.62 -18.50
N THR A 112 -2.59 -7.39 -17.25
CA THR A 112 -3.81 -6.64 -16.95
C THR A 112 -3.72 -5.22 -17.54
N PHE A 113 -2.61 -4.51 -17.32
CA PHE A 113 -2.42 -3.18 -17.91
C PHE A 113 -2.35 -3.20 -19.44
N ALA A 114 -1.65 -4.18 -20.02
CA ALA A 114 -1.53 -4.33 -21.47
C ALA A 114 -2.86 -4.66 -22.14
N SER A 115 -3.77 -5.36 -21.44
CA SER A 115 -5.14 -5.63 -21.90
C SER A 115 -6.07 -4.41 -21.81
N GLY A 116 -5.64 -3.30 -21.20
CA GLY A 116 -6.48 -2.12 -20.98
C GLY A 116 -7.50 -2.27 -19.85
N MET A 117 -7.41 -3.36 -19.07
CA MET A 117 -8.25 -3.63 -17.91
C MET A 117 -7.74 -2.87 -16.68
N THR A 118 -8.64 -2.70 -15.69
CA THR A 118 -8.28 -2.13 -14.39
C THR A 118 -7.90 -3.26 -13.42
N ALA A 119 -6.74 -3.18 -12.78
CA ALA A 119 -6.36 -4.12 -11.74
C ALA A 119 -6.98 -3.71 -10.39
N THR A 120 -7.44 -4.66 -9.58
CA THR A 120 -7.66 -4.43 -8.14
C THR A 120 -6.80 -5.40 -7.34
N LEU A 121 -6.02 -4.87 -6.40
CA LEU A 121 -5.05 -5.66 -5.65
C LEU A 121 -5.57 -5.94 -4.24
N ALA A 122 -5.60 -7.22 -3.86
CA ALA A 122 -6.09 -7.67 -2.57
C ALA A 122 -5.00 -8.42 -1.80
N SER A 123 -4.97 -8.25 -0.48
CA SER A 123 -4.04 -8.98 0.36
C SER A 123 -4.43 -10.47 0.44
N PRO A 124 -3.47 -11.41 0.35
CA PRO A 124 -3.69 -12.83 0.64
C PRO A 124 -4.14 -13.11 2.06
N ALA A 125 -3.93 -12.17 2.99
CA ALA A 125 -4.28 -12.32 4.39
C ALA A 125 -5.76 -12.01 4.70
N LEU A 126 -6.51 -11.40 3.76
CA LEU A 126 -7.88 -10.97 3.99
C LEU A 126 -8.80 -12.14 4.36
N THR A 127 -9.73 -11.88 5.27
CA THR A 127 -10.83 -12.81 5.59
C THR A 127 -11.85 -12.85 4.45
N SER A 128 -12.71 -13.87 4.44
CA SER A 128 -13.79 -13.96 3.45
C SER A 128 -14.78 -12.79 3.53
N ASP A 129 -15.01 -12.19 4.70
CA ASP A 129 -15.85 -10.99 4.85
C ASP A 129 -15.19 -9.74 4.22
N GLU A 130 -13.89 -9.55 4.44
CA GLU A 130 -13.14 -8.46 3.83
C GLU A 130 -13.06 -8.63 2.30
N ILE A 131 -12.85 -9.87 1.82
CA ILE A 131 -12.88 -10.18 0.39
C ILE A 131 -14.28 -9.92 -0.18
N ALA A 132 -15.35 -10.30 0.53
CA ALA A 132 -16.72 -10.10 0.08
C ALA A 132 -17.04 -8.61 -0.13
N TRP A 133 -16.53 -7.75 0.76
CA TRP A 133 -16.64 -6.30 0.61
C TRP A 133 -15.92 -5.79 -0.65
N ILE A 134 -14.72 -6.30 -0.93
CA ILE A 134 -13.97 -5.96 -2.14
C ILE A 134 -14.71 -6.42 -3.39
N LEU A 135 -15.19 -7.67 -3.42
CA LEU A 135 -15.93 -8.25 -4.56
C LEU A 135 -17.19 -7.45 -4.87
N GLN A 136 -17.99 -7.13 -3.85
CA GLN A 136 -19.24 -6.39 -3.99
C GLN A 136 -19.03 -5.03 -4.68
N ASN A 137 -17.92 -4.36 -4.35
CA ASN A 137 -17.66 -3.00 -4.80
C ASN A 137 -16.82 -2.91 -6.08
N SER A 138 -15.81 -3.79 -6.25
CA SER A 138 -14.98 -3.82 -7.46
C SER A 138 -15.55 -4.64 -8.61
N ARG A 139 -16.50 -5.54 -8.34
CA ARG A 139 -17.18 -6.38 -9.35
C ARG A 139 -16.23 -6.92 -10.43
N PRO A 140 -15.19 -7.68 -10.04
CA PRO A 140 -14.21 -8.18 -10.98
C PRO A 140 -14.85 -9.09 -12.03
N ARG A 141 -14.35 -8.99 -13.26
CA ARG A 141 -14.70 -9.86 -14.38
C ARG A 141 -13.74 -11.03 -14.53
N VAL A 142 -12.60 -10.99 -13.86
CA VAL A 142 -11.64 -12.09 -13.72
C VAL A 142 -11.07 -12.04 -12.31
N ILE A 143 -10.94 -13.20 -11.67
CA ILE A 143 -10.28 -13.34 -10.37
C ILE A 143 -9.03 -14.19 -10.55
N ILE A 144 -7.88 -13.69 -10.10
CA ILE A 144 -6.62 -14.42 -10.06
C ILE A 144 -6.14 -14.44 -8.61
N THR A 145 -6.14 -15.60 -7.97
CA THR A 145 -5.87 -15.74 -6.54
C THR A 145 -4.85 -16.86 -6.26
N ALA A 146 -4.14 -16.79 -5.14
CA ALA A 146 -3.28 -17.90 -4.73
C ALA A 146 -4.15 -19.12 -4.38
N THR A 147 -3.69 -20.34 -4.68
CA THR A 147 -4.42 -21.57 -4.34
C THR A 147 -4.78 -21.64 -2.85
N SER A 148 -3.88 -21.15 -1.98
CA SER A 148 -4.10 -21.04 -0.53
C SER A 148 -5.23 -20.09 -0.13
N CYS A 149 -5.57 -19.12 -0.97
CA CYS A 149 -6.62 -18.12 -0.73
C CYS A 149 -7.98 -18.54 -1.31
N LEU A 150 -8.01 -19.55 -2.18
CA LEU A 150 -9.22 -20.01 -2.86
C LEU A 150 -10.38 -20.37 -1.91
N PRO A 151 -10.18 -21.02 -0.75
CA PRO A 151 -11.27 -21.31 0.17
C PRO A 151 -11.98 -20.04 0.67
N ALA A 152 -11.21 -19.05 1.14
CA ALA A 152 -11.75 -17.77 1.60
C ALA A 152 -12.41 -16.97 0.47
N MET A 153 -11.86 -17.03 -0.74
CA MET A 153 -12.44 -16.42 -1.94
C MET A 153 -13.80 -17.04 -2.30
N ARG A 154 -13.91 -18.38 -2.28
CA ARG A 154 -15.18 -19.08 -2.55
C ARG A 154 -16.25 -18.75 -1.51
N GLU A 155 -15.86 -18.69 -0.23
CA GLU A 155 -16.76 -18.28 0.84
C GLU A 155 -17.23 -16.82 0.64
N ALA A 156 -16.33 -15.93 0.22
CA ALA A 156 -16.66 -14.54 -0.09
C ALA A 156 -17.61 -14.39 -1.28
N ILE A 157 -17.43 -15.21 -2.32
CA ILE A 157 -18.33 -15.27 -3.49
C ILE A 157 -19.72 -15.77 -3.08
N ALA A 158 -19.80 -16.79 -2.22
CA ALA A 158 -21.08 -17.31 -1.72
C ALA A 158 -21.89 -16.28 -0.91
N LYS A 159 -21.24 -15.23 -0.37
CA LYS A 159 -21.88 -14.12 0.35
C LYS A 159 -22.44 -13.02 -0.56
N GLN A 160 -22.18 -13.08 -1.87
CA GLN A 160 -22.59 -12.02 -2.79
C GLN A 160 -24.08 -12.10 -3.12
N SER A 161 -24.76 -10.95 -3.15
CA SER A 161 -26.18 -10.88 -3.52
C SER A 161 -26.43 -11.19 -5.01
N ASP A 162 -25.50 -10.82 -5.88
CA ASP A 162 -25.57 -11.05 -7.33
C ASP A 162 -24.90 -12.38 -7.70
N ALA A 163 -25.52 -13.49 -7.27
CA ALA A 163 -24.95 -14.83 -7.42
C ALA A 163 -24.67 -15.19 -8.89
N ALA A 164 -25.51 -14.76 -9.83
CA ALA A 164 -25.35 -15.05 -11.25
C ALA A 164 -24.07 -14.41 -11.83
N PHE A 165 -23.80 -13.14 -11.49
CA PHE A 165 -22.59 -12.46 -11.92
C PHE A 165 -21.32 -13.16 -11.40
N PHE A 166 -21.27 -13.47 -10.10
CA PHE A 166 -20.06 -14.06 -9.51
C PHE A 166 -19.89 -15.55 -9.87
N ALA A 167 -20.97 -16.29 -10.12
CA ALA A 167 -20.90 -17.65 -10.65
C ALA A 167 -20.31 -17.69 -12.07
N ALA A 168 -20.57 -16.67 -12.88
CA ALA A 168 -20.01 -16.52 -14.22
C ALA A 168 -18.59 -15.93 -14.24
N THR A 169 -18.06 -15.48 -13.10
CA THR A 169 -16.73 -14.85 -13.04
C THR A 169 -15.63 -15.91 -13.03
N PRO A 170 -14.76 -16.00 -14.06
CA PRO A 170 -13.69 -16.99 -14.10
C PRO A 170 -12.67 -16.76 -12.98
N ILE A 171 -12.26 -17.86 -12.35
CA ILE A 171 -11.25 -17.88 -11.28
C ILE A 171 -10.04 -18.66 -11.76
N TYR A 172 -8.89 -17.99 -11.75
CA TYR A 172 -7.57 -18.58 -11.99
C TYR A 172 -6.79 -18.63 -10.68
N THR A 173 -5.99 -19.69 -10.55
CA THR A 173 -5.21 -19.97 -9.35
C THR A 173 -3.72 -20.01 -9.64
N VAL A 174 -2.94 -19.50 -8.68
CA VAL A 174 -1.47 -19.60 -8.68
C VAL A 174 -1.06 -20.44 -7.46
N ASP A 175 -0.50 -21.62 -7.70
CA ASP A 175 0.05 -22.44 -6.61
C ASP A 175 1.47 -21.98 -6.27
N VAL A 176 1.59 -20.85 -5.57
CA VAL A 176 2.88 -20.19 -5.28
C VAL A 176 3.91 -21.14 -4.63
N ALA A 177 3.49 -22.17 -3.92
CA ALA A 177 4.39 -23.13 -3.28
C ALA A 177 4.99 -24.14 -4.27
N ALA A 178 4.22 -24.59 -5.27
CA ALA A 178 4.62 -25.61 -6.24
C ALA A 178 4.86 -25.06 -7.66
N ASP A 179 4.63 -23.78 -7.88
CA ASP A 179 4.79 -23.12 -9.17
C ASP A 179 6.29 -23.06 -9.54
N ILE A 180 6.62 -23.49 -10.76
CA ILE A 180 8.00 -23.49 -11.27
C ILE A 180 8.31 -22.40 -12.31
N TYR A 181 7.38 -21.47 -12.53
CA TYR A 181 7.53 -20.34 -13.45
C TYR A 181 8.82 -19.55 -13.14
N PRO A 182 9.59 -19.11 -14.16
CA PRO A 182 9.29 -19.12 -15.59
C PRO A 182 9.73 -20.37 -16.35
N THR A 183 10.01 -21.48 -15.66
CA THR A 183 10.26 -22.76 -16.32
C THR A 183 9.01 -23.14 -17.15
N PRO A 184 9.16 -23.47 -18.45
CA PRO A 184 8.04 -23.87 -19.28
C PRO A 184 7.33 -25.10 -18.70
N GLU A 185 6.05 -24.94 -18.41
CA GLU A 185 5.17 -26.02 -17.94
C GLU A 185 3.79 -25.78 -18.58
N PRO A 186 3.12 -26.81 -19.10
CA PRO A 186 1.75 -26.67 -19.57
C PRO A 186 0.82 -26.25 -18.42
N SER A 187 -0.31 -25.68 -18.77
CA SER A 187 -1.37 -25.41 -17.79
C SER A 187 -1.83 -26.71 -17.11
N ARG A 188 -1.96 -26.69 -15.78
CA ARG A 188 -2.46 -27.85 -14.99
C ARG A 188 -3.98 -28.00 -15.05
N GLY A 189 -4.67 -27.15 -15.81
CA GLY A 189 -6.11 -27.20 -16.02
C GLY A 189 -6.69 -25.83 -16.38
N PRO A 190 -8.00 -25.74 -16.65
CA PRO A 190 -8.63 -24.48 -17.08
C PRO A 190 -8.58 -23.36 -16.02
N SER A 191 -8.42 -23.72 -14.74
CA SER A 191 -8.33 -22.77 -13.61
C SER A 191 -6.89 -22.45 -13.19
N ASP A 192 -5.87 -22.97 -13.86
CA ASP A 192 -4.49 -22.54 -13.65
C ASP A 192 -4.25 -21.21 -14.39
N TRP A 193 -3.62 -20.24 -13.73
CA TRP A 193 -3.31 -18.95 -14.34
C TRP A 193 -2.52 -19.06 -15.65
N ARG A 194 -1.74 -20.14 -15.84
CA ARG A 194 -1.02 -20.41 -17.09
C ARG A 194 -1.94 -20.55 -18.29
N ALA A 195 -3.20 -20.91 -18.10
CA ALA A 195 -4.20 -20.91 -19.16
C ALA A 195 -4.37 -19.52 -19.80
N LEU A 196 -4.14 -18.44 -19.04
CA LEU A 196 -4.14 -17.07 -19.58
C LEU A 196 -2.90 -16.78 -20.45
N MET A 197 -1.81 -17.53 -20.30
CA MET A 197 -0.62 -17.37 -21.15
C MET A 197 -0.73 -18.10 -22.50
N VAL A 198 -1.78 -18.90 -22.70
CA VAL A 198 -2.01 -19.59 -23.97
C VAL A 198 -2.99 -18.75 -24.79
N PRO A 199 -2.53 -17.99 -25.80
CA PRO A 199 -3.44 -17.23 -26.64
C PRO A 199 -4.38 -18.18 -27.40
N PRO A 200 -5.65 -17.80 -27.63
CA PRO A 200 -6.56 -18.61 -28.45
C PRO A 200 -5.99 -18.79 -29.86
N ALA A 201 -6.04 -20.02 -30.39
CA ALA A 201 -5.44 -20.41 -31.68
C ALA A 201 -5.92 -19.58 -32.89
N THR A 202 -7.01 -18.81 -32.74
CA THR A 202 -7.66 -18.03 -33.80
C THR A 202 -7.87 -16.56 -33.45
N SER A 203 -7.24 -16.02 -32.40
CA SER A 203 -7.58 -14.65 -31.95
C SER A 203 -7.08 -13.58 -32.93
N PRO A 204 -7.96 -12.81 -33.60
CA PRO A 204 -7.57 -11.66 -34.44
C PRO A 204 -7.25 -10.42 -33.60
N ILE A 205 -7.22 -10.54 -32.27
CA ILE A 205 -7.06 -9.44 -31.32
C ILE A 205 -5.65 -8.87 -31.46
N LYS A 206 -5.52 -7.76 -32.19
CA LYS A 206 -4.30 -6.96 -32.20
C LYS A 206 -4.24 -6.18 -30.89
N LEU A 207 -3.36 -6.58 -29.98
CA LEU A 207 -2.99 -5.72 -28.84
C LEU A 207 -2.45 -4.40 -29.39
N ASN A 208 -3.15 -3.30 -29.12
CA ASN A 208 -2.61 -1.98 -29.38
C ASN A 208 -1.61 -1.62 -28.27
N THR A 209 -0.41 -2.20 -28.35
CA THR A 209 0.69 -1.94 -27.41
C THR A 209 1.23 -0.51 -27.53
N ALA A 210 0.88 0.18 -28.61
CA ALA A 210 1.25 1.56 -28.90
C ALA A 210 0.17 2.58 -28.52
N THR A 211 -0.85 2.22 -27.72
CA THR A 211 -1.90 3.17 -27.32
C THR A 211 -1.30 4.31 -26.50
N VAL A 212 -0.91 5.37 -27.19
CA VAL A 212 -0.73 6.69 -26.58
C VAL A 212 -2.14 7.14 -26.26
N PHE A 213 -2.45 7.22 -24.97
CA PHE A 213 -3.70 7.84 -24.56
C PHE A 213 -3.56 9.34 -24.83
N ASP A 214 -4.63 9.98 -25.28
CA ASP A 214 -4.68 11.43 -25.16
C ASP A 214 -4.56 11.83 -23.66
N PRO A 215 -4.12 13.07 -23.35
CA PRO A 215 -3.90 13.49 -21.98
C PRO A 215 -5.09 13.29 -21.05
N ALA A 216 -6.32 13.50 -21.54
CA ALA A 216 -7.51 13.37 -20.72
C ALA A 216 -7.79 11.90 -20.39
N THR A 217 -7.70 11.00 -21.38
CA THR A 217 -7.86 9.56 -21.14
C THR A 217 -6.74 9.00 -20.25
N ALA A 218 -5.49 9.43 -20.42
CA ALA A 218 -4.38 8.95 -19.57
C ALA A 218 -4.58 9.27 -18.08
N ALA A 219 -5.10 10.48 -17.80
CA ALA A 219 -5.39 10.95 -16.45
C ALA A 219 -6.69 10.36 -15.87
N ALA A 220 -7.65 9.99 -16.73
CA ALA A 220 -8.93 9.41 -16.32
C ALA A 220 -8.88 7.88 -16.15
N ARG A 221 -8.13 7.18 -17.01
CA ARG A 221 -8.15 5.71 -17.09
C ARG A 221 -7.49 5.07 -15.87
N THR A 222 -8.30 4.40 -15.06
CA THR A 222 -7.88 3.73 -13.83
C THR A 222 -7.00 2.52 -14.16
N ALA A 223 -5.75 2.55 -13.70
CA ALA A 223 -4.83 1.43 -13.79
C ALA A 223 -5.09 0.46 -12.63
N VAL A 224 -5.14 0.98 -11.40
CA VAL A 224 -5.18 0.18 -10.18
C VAL A 224 -6.22 0.73 -9.20
N ILE A 225 -6.95 -0.19 -8.57
CA ILE A 225 -7.78 0.06 -7.40
C ILE A 225 -7.07 -0.55 -6.18
N LEU A 226 -6.63 0.30 -5.27
CA LEU A 226 -6.05 -0.13 -3.99
C LEU A 226 -7.05 0.04 -2.85
N TRP A 227 -7.09 -0.91 -1.92
CA TRP A 227 -8.01 -0.85 -0.79
C TRP A 227 -7.33 -0.20 0.40
N SER A 228 -7.86 0.97 0.80
CA SER A 228 -7.36 1.78 1.91
C SER A 228 -8.49 1.97 2.91
N SER A 229 -8.22 1.85 4.21
CA SER A 229 -9.16 2.34 5.23
C SER A 229 -9.43 3.86 5.12
N GLY A 230 -8.70 4.56 4.24
CA GLY A 230 -8.82 5.98 3.99
C GLY A 230 -8.61 6.75 5.28
N THR A 231 -9.30 7.88 5.42
CA THR A 231 -9.22 8.70 6.62
C THR A 231 -10.33 8.45 7.66
N SER A 232 -11.28 7.55 7.40
CA SER A 232 -12.36 7.14 8.32
C SER A 232 -13.23 6.03 7.69
N GLY A 233 -13.76 5.12 8.52
CA GLY A 233 -14.78 4.13 8.12
C GLY A 233 -14.24 2.81 7.57
N ARG A 234 -15.08 2.09 6.81
CA ARG A 234 -14.72 0.84 6.11
C ARG A 234 -13.73 1.10 4.98
N SER A 235 -13.01 0.07 4.54
CA SER A 235 -12.05 0.15 3.43
C SER A 235 -12.69 0.69 2.15
N LYS A 236 -12.04 1.67 1.52
CA LYS A 236 -12.43 2.37 0.30
C LYS A 236 -11.49 1.97 -0.84
N GLY A 237 -12.02 1.85 -2.05
CA GLY A 237 -11.21 1.64 -3.24
C GLY A 237 -10.61 2.97 -3.70
N VAL A 238 -9.29 3.10 -3.69
CA VAL A 238 -8.56 4.26 -4.19
C VAL A 238 -8.29 4.06 -5.68
N LEU A 239 -8.86 4.90 -6.53
CA LEU A 239 -8.67 4.84 -7.98
C LEU A 239 -7.39 5.57 -8.37
N LEU A 240 -6.41 4.83 -8.88
CA LEU A 240 -5.13 5.36 -9.37
C LEU A 240 -5.08 5.19 -10.88
N SER A 241 -5.00 6.32 -11.61
CA SER A 241 -4.91 6.32 -13.06
C SER A 241 -3.56 5.79 -13.58
N HIS A 242 -3.48 5.47 -14.87
CA HIS A 242 -2.18 5.18 -15.49
C HIS A 242 -1.21 6.36 -15.36
N HIS A 243 -1.70 7.59 -15.51
CA HIS A 243 -0.89 8.79 -15.28
C HIS A 243 -0.38 8.85 -13.83
N THR A 244 -1.24 8.62 -12.85
CA THR A 244 -0.90 8.60 -11.42
C THR A 244 0.26 7.64 -11.12
N ILE A 245 0.17 6.42 -11.65
CA ILE A 245 1.19 5.39 -11.46
C ILE A 245 2.50 5.77 -12.16
N ASN A 246 2.45 6.21 -13.43
CA ASN A 246 3.64 6.63 -14.17
C ASN A 246 4.34 7.83 -13.49
N PHE A 247 3.55 8.80 -12.99
CA PHE A 247 4.05 9.96 -12.27
C PHE A 247 4.75 9.54 -10.98
N SER A 248 4.16 8.62 -10.22
CA SER A 248 4.77 8.08 -9.00
C SER A 248 6.13 7.41 -9.28
N ILE A 249 6.20 6.56 -10.31
CA ILE A 249 7.46 5.90 -10.72
C ILE A 249 8.51 6.94 -11.13
N ALA A 250 8.12 7.92 -11.94
CA ALA A 250 8.98 9.01 -12.38
C ALA A 250 9.53 9.84 -11.21
N SER A 251 8.66 10.23 -10.29
CA SER A 251 9.02 11.04 -9.13
C SER A 251 10.02 10.30 -8.23
N LEU A 252 9.77 9.02 -7.96
CA LEU A 252 10.69 8.14 -7.21
C LEU A 252 12.01 7.88 -7.94
N TRP A 253 12.03 7.92 -9.26
CA TRP A 253 13.27 7.82 -10.04
C TRP A 253 14.09 9.12 -9.98
N HIS A 254 13.44 10.28 -10.10
CA HIS A 254 14.07 11.61 -9.99
C HIS A 254 14.71 11.88 -8.63
N ASP A 255 14.24 11.19 -7.61
CA ASP A 255 14.77 11.19 -6.26
C ASP A 255 16.24 10.69 -6.14
N THR A 256 16.84 10.23 -7.25
CA THR A 256 18.25 10.05 -7.69
C THR A 256 19.38 9.68 -6.73
N ASP A 257 19.26 9.89 -5.44
CA ASP A 257 20.18 9.37 -4.41
C ASP A 257 20.31 7.84 -4.48
N TYR A 258 19.35 7.17 -5.13
CA TYR A 258 19.35 5.73 -5.39
C TYR A 258 20.15 5.30 -6.63
N TYR A 259 20.25 6.15 -7.65
CA TYR A 259 20.61 5.74 -9.02
C TYR A 259 21.85 6.44 -9.58
N THR A 260 22.38 7.45 -8.89
CA THR A 260 23.52 8.24 -9.37
C THR A 260 24.80 7.93 -8.62
N ALA A 261 25.94 8.26 -9.24
CA ALA A 261 27.26 8.01 -8.70
C ALA A 261 27.60 8.79 -7.40
N ARG A 262 26.74 9.75 -7.01
CA ARG A 262 26.87 10.51 -5.75
C ARG A 262 26.78 9.64 -4.49
N SER A 263 26.33 8.39 -4.61
CA SER A 263 26.22 7.42 -3.51
C SER A 263 27.43 6.47 -3.42
N GLY A 264 28.55 6.80 -4.06
CA GLY A 264 29.72 5.90 -4.18
C GLY A 264 29.52 4.75 -5.17
N GLY A 265 28.37 4.70 -5.86
CA GLY A 265 28.11 3.78 -6.96
C GLY A 265 28.80 4.23 -8.24
N LYS A 266 29.12 3.28 -9.13
CA LYS A 266 29.55 3.64 -10.50
C LYS A 266 28.33 4.10 -11.30
N VAL A 267 28.50 5.10 -12.16
CA VAL A 267 27.46 5.46 -13.16
C VAL A 267 27.04 4.18 -13.89
N GLY A 268 25.74 3.87 -13.91
CA GLY A 268 25.20 2.65 -14.51
C GLY A 268 25.14 1.42 -13.60
N GLN A 269 25.50 1.52 -12.31
CA GLN A 269 25.33 0.42 -11.37
C GLN A 269 23.85 0.19 -11.06
N ARG A 270 23.35 -0.98 -11.47
CA ARG A 270 21.97 -1.41 -11.19
C ARG A 270 21.81 -1.86 -9.75
N GLN A 271 20.63 -1.60 -9.21
CA GLN A 271 20.34 -1.92 -7.83
C GLN A 271 19.92 -3.37 -7.64
N VAL A 272 20.16 -3.89 -6.43
CA VAL A 272 19.73 -5.20 -5.97
C VAL A 272 18.91 -5.03 -4.70
N TRP A 273 17.64 -5.46 -4.74
CA TRP A 273 16.65 -5.28 -3.69
C TRP A 273 16.09 -6.61 -3.20
N LEU A 274 15.44 -6.58 -2.04
CA LEU A 274 14.59 -7.66 -1.55
C LEU A 274 13.12 -7.30 -1.69
N GLY A 275 12.33 -8.23 -2.22
CA GLY A 275 10.90 -8.07 -2.47
C GLY A 275 10.05 -8.79 -1.42
N TYR A 276 10.18 -8.46 -0.13
CA TYR A 276 9.28 -8.92 0.95
C TYR A 276 8.22 -7.89 1.33
N VAL A 277 8.36 -6.63 0.89
CA VAL A 277 7.33 -5.61 1.06
C VAL A 277 6.18 -5.92 0.09
N PRO A 278 4.92 -5.99 0.54
CA PRO A 278 3.85 -6.51 -0.30
C PRO A 278 3.58 -5.71 -1.57
N PHE A 279 3.56 -6.38 -2.73
CA PHE A 279 3.28 -5.78 -4.04
C PHE A 279 1.81 -5.34 -4.19
N TYR A 280 0.89 -5.90 -3.41
CA TYR A 280 -0.52 -5.49 -3.38
C TYR A 280 -0.79 -4.20 -2.58
N HIS A 281 0.23 -3.62 -1.93
CA HIS A 281 0.14 -2.37 -1.20
C HIS A 281 0.97 -1.28 -1.91
N VAL A 282 0.52 -0.02 -1.86
CA VAL A 282 1.11 1.08 -2.65
C VAL A 282 2.62 1.23 -2.47
N PHE A 283 3.12 1.00 -1.25
CA PHE A 283 4.54 1.08 -0.95
C PHE A 283 5.34 0.04 -1.74
N GLY A 284 4.97 -1.25 -1.68
CA GLY A 284 5.65 -2.29 -2.44
C GLY A 284 5.38 -2.22 -3.94
N LEU A 285 4.17 -1.81 -4.34
CA LEU A 285 3.80 -1.61 -5.74
C LEU A 285 4.68 -0.56 -6.41
N CYS A 286 4.72 0.66 -5.86
CA CYS A 286 5.39 1.80 -6.48
C CYS A 286 6.90 1.82 -6.21
N ASN A 287 7.35 1.52 -4.98
CA ASN A 287 8.76 1.67 -4.60
C ASN A 287 9.60 0.43 -4.93
N VAL A 288 8.97 -0.74 -5.15
CA VAL A 288 9.69 -1.99 -5.41
C VAL A 288 9.32 -2.55 -6.78
N PHE A 289 8.07 -2.97 -6.97
CA PHE A 289 7.69 -3.76 -8.13
C PHE A 289 7.78 -2.96 -9.45
N LEU A 290 7.07 -1.84 -9.54
CA LEU A 290 7.00 -1.04 -10.78
C LEU A 290 8.32 -0.29 -11.04
N LEU A 291 8.93 0.25 -9.98
CA LEU A 291 10.21 0.95 -10.08
C LEU A 291 11.35 0.02 -10.51
N ALA A 292 11.36 -1.25 -10.07
CA ALA A 292 12.39 -2.20 -10.48
C ALA A 292 12.38 -2.45 -12.00
N VAL A 293 11.20 -2.63 -12.57
CA VAL A 293 11.03 -2.85 -14.01
C VAL A 293 11.42 -1.59 -14.78
N ALA A 294 11.02 -0.41 -14.32
CA ALA A 294 11.33 0.86 -14.99
C ALA A 294 12.82 1.25 -14.91
N THR A 295 13.55 0.73 -13.92
CA THR A 295 14.98 1.05 -13.67
C THR A 295 15.96 -0.08 -14.00
N GLY A 296 15.46 -1.29 -14.30
CA GLY A 296 16.29 -2.46 -14.54
C GLY A 296 16.90 -3.09 -13.27
N SER A 297 16.35 -2.75 -12.10
CA SER A 297 16.82 -3.25 -10.80
C SER A 297 16.42 -4.72 -10.60
N THR A 298 17.26 -5.50 -9.92
CA THR A 298 16.93 -6.90 -9.59
C THR A 298 16.28 -6.96 -8.21
N VAL A 299 15.17 -7.66 -8.08
CA VAL A 299 14.41 -7.87 -6.86
C VAL A 299 14.36 -9.36 -6.56
N TYR A 300 14.95 -9.76 -5.43
CA TYR A 300 14.80 -11.12 -4.91
C TYR A 300 13.46 -11.24 -4.17
N THR A 301 12.47 -11.85 -4.82
CA THR A 301 11.09 -11.93 -4.32
C THR A 301 10.98 -12.90 -3.16
N MET A 302 10.22 -12.50 -2.14
CA MET A 302 9.96 -13.29 -0.94
C MET A 302 8.48 -13.22 -0.61
N PRO A 303 7.74 -14.35 -0.58
CA PRO A 303 6.31 -14.33 -0.30
C PRO A 303 6.00 -13.93 1.16
N ASN A 304 6.95 -14.16 2.07
CA ASN A 304 6.82 -13.86 3.49
C ASN A 304 8.15 -13.31 4.05
N PHE A 305 8.05 -12.49 5.09
CA PHE A 305 9.20 -11.96 5.81
C PHE A 305 9.66 -12.91 6.93
N HIS A 306 10.95 -13.24 6.92
CA HIS A 306 11.67 -13.87 8.03
C HIS A 306 13.04 -13.21 8.16
N LEU A 307 13.38 -12.75 9.37
CA LEU A 307 14.58 -11.92 9.60
C LEU A 307 15.88 -12.65 9.17
N ASP A 308 16.09 -13.89 9.61
CA ASP A 308 17.30 -14.64 9.23
C ASP A 308 17.42 -14.83 7.71
N THR A 309 16.33 -15.19 7.03
CA THR A 309 16.30 -15.32 5.56
C THR A 309 16.66 -14.00 4.87
N VAL A 310 16.19 -12.87 5.40
CA VAL A 310 16.53 -11.53 4.91
C VAL A 310 18.02 -11.23 5.13
N LEU A 311 18.56 -11.50 6.32
CA LEU A 311 19.97 -11.26 6.63
C LEU A 311 20.91 -12.10 5.75
N ARG A 312 20.59 -13.39 5.54
CA ARG A 312 21.30 -14.24 4.57
C ARG A 312 21.24 -13.68 3.16
N ALA A 313 20.05 -13.30 2.69
CA ALA A 313 19.89 -12.74 1.36
C ALA A 313 20.66 -11.42 1.19
N ILE A 314 20.74 -10.55 2.20
CA ILE A 314 21.56 -9.33 2.15
C ILE A 314 23.02 -9.68 1.87
N ARG A 315 23.59 -10.61 2.65
CA ARG A 315 24.98 -11.07 2.52
C ARG A 315 25.26 -11.73 1.17
N ASP A 316 24.39 -12.65 0.77
CA ASP A 316 24.61 -13.58 -0.35
C ASP A 316 24.31 -12.91 -1.69
N ARG A 317 23.28 -12.04 -1.73
CA ARG A 317 22.84 -11.35 -2.95
C ARG A 317 23.49 -9.98 -3.12
N LYS A 318 24.29 -9.52 -2.15
CA LYS A 318 24.90 -8.18 -2.13
C LYS A 318 23.85 -7.08 -2.33
N VAL A 319 22.80 -7.14 -1.51
CA VAL A 319 21.70 -6.17 -1.56
C VAL A 319 22.26 -4.77 -1.43
N THR A 320 21.81 -3.87 -2.32
CA THR A 320 22.27 -2.48 -2.38
C THR A 320 21.29 -1.52 -1.72
N TYR A 321 20.01 -1.88 -1.73
CA TYR A 321 18.95 -1.04 -1.16
C TYR A 321 17.85 -1.87 -0.53
N MET A 322 17.38 -1.44 0.64
CA MET A 322 16.28 -2.10 1.35
C MET A 322 15.03 -1.23 1.40
N HIS A 323 13.88 -1.86 1.17
CA HIS A 323 12.56 -1.27 1.41
C HIS A 323 11.95 -1.99 2.61
N MET A 324 11.52 -1.25 3.63
CA MET A 324 11.05 -1.92 4.85
C MET A 324 9.98 -1.14 5.61
N ALA A 325 9.11 -1.85 6.31
CA ALA A 325 8.24 -1.23 7.32
C ALA A 325 9.05 -0.95 8.61
N PRO A 326 8.63 0.01 9.46
CA PRO A 326 9.32 0.36 10.69
C PRO A 326 9.69 -0.82 11.61
N PRO A 327 8.87 -1.89 11.78
CA PRO A 327 9.23 -3.02 12.63
C PRO A 327 10.50 -3.76 12.18
N VAL A 328 10.84 -3.74 10.88
CA VAL A 328 12.07 -4.36 10.38
C VAL A 328 13.29 -3.54 10.82
N ALA A 329 13.20 -2.20 10.79
CA ALA A 329 14.27 -1.33 11.30
C ALA A 329 14.50 -1.55 12.80
N VAL A 330 13.44 -1.74 13.59
CA VAL A 330 13.56 -2.12 15.01
C VAL A 330 14.24 -3.46 15.18
N MET A 331 13.89 -4.46 14.36
CA MET A 331 14.57 -5.77 14.39
C MET A 331 16.06 -5.63 14.07
N LEU A 332 16.42 -4.82 13.07
CA LEU A 332 17.83 -4.52 12.77
C LEU A 332 18.54 -3.82 13.93
N ALA A 333 17.87 -2.89 14.61
CA ALA A 333 18.41 -2.17 15.75
C ALA A 333 18.58 -3.03 17.01
N LYS A 334 17.71 -4.04 17.24
CA LYS A 334 17.64 -4.74 18.54
C LYS A 334 17.91 -6.24 18.51
N ALA A 335 17.70 -6.93 17.39
CA ALA A 335 17.75 -8.40 17.38
C ALA A 335 19.20 -8.91 17.54
N PRO A 336 19.46 -9.91 18.42
CA PRO A 336 20.81 -10.45 18.62
C PRO A 336 21.42 -11.07 17.37
N ILE A 337 20.62 -11.75 16.55
CA ILE A 337 21.09 -12.42 15.32
C ILE A 337 21.79 -11.46 14.34
N VAL A 338 21.37 -10.18 14.32
CA VAL A 338 21.92 -9.14 13.45
C VAL A 338 23.40 -8.88 13.73
N GLU A 339 23.85 -9.08 14.97
CA GLU A 339 25.22 -8.79 15.40
C GLU A 339 26.25 -9.60 14.61
N SER A 340 25.99 -10.90 14.44
CA SER A 340 26.87 -11.78 13.68
C SER A 340 27.03 -11.36 12.22
N TYR A 341 25.93 -10.90 11.58
CA TYR A 341 25.93 -10.43 10.21
C TYR A 341 26.61 -9.05 10.07
N ALA A 342 26.40 -8.16 11.05
CA ALA A 342 27.06 -6.86 11.11
C ALA A 342 28.58 -7.03 11.19
N GLN A 343 29.06 -7.85 12.12
CA GLN A 343 30.49 -8.13 12.32
C GLN A 343 31.13 -8.84 11.12
N SER A 344 30.37 -9.69 10.41
CA SER A 344 30.86 -10.32 9.17
C SER A 344 30.90 -9.37 7.96
N GLY A 345 30.44 -8.12 8.12
CA GLY A 345 30.35 -7.14 7.02
C GLY A 345 29.27 -7.48 5.99
N ALA A 346 28.20 -8.17 6.38
CA ALA A 346 27.10 -8.56 5.48
C ALA A 346 26.45 -7.35 4.79
N PHE A 347 26.39 -6.22 5.48
CA PHE A 347 25.73 -5.00 5.04
C PHE A 347 26.60 -4.07 4.18
N LYS A 348 27.88 -4.41 3.91
CA LYS A 348 28.81 -3.53 3.18
C LYS A 348 28.34 -3.12 1.78
N SER A 349 27.45 -3.90 1.16
CA SER A 349 26.86 -3.57 -0.14
C SER A 349 25.66 -2.61 -0.04
N VAL A 350 25.05 -2.48 1.14
CA VAL A 350 23.84 -1.69 1.36
C VAL A 350 24.22 -0.22 1.43
N VAL A 351 23.78 0.56 0.45
CA VAL A 351 24.01 2.00 0.39
C VAL A 351 23.08 2.73 1.35
N SER A 352 21.79 2.35 1.35
CA SER A 352 20.78 2.93 2.21
C SER A 352 19.53 2.03 2.23
N ALA A 353 18.62 2.33 3.14
CA ALA A 353 17.29 1.77 3.17
C ALA A 353 16.23 2.86 3.28
N VAL A 354 14.99 2.53 2.94
CA VAL A 354 13.83 3.39 3.10
C VAL A 354 12.76 2.71 3.93
N THR A 355 12.12 3.50 4.77
CA THR A 355 10.95 3.09 5.52
C THR A 355 9.85 4.14 5.48
N GLY A 356 8.60 3.68 5.61
CA GLY A 356 7.44 4.54 5.57
C GLY A 356 6.17 3.79 5.95
N GLY A 357 5.05 4.49 5.87
CA GLY A 357 3.72 3.96 6.18
C GLY A 357 3.33 3.99 7.67
N ALA A 358 4.30 4.13 8.58
CA ALA A 358 4.10 4.37 10.01
C ALA A 358 5.29 5.16 10.61
N PRO A 359 5.12 5.81 11.78
CA PRO A 359 6.21 6.51 12.46
C PRO A 359 7.36 5.58 12.85
N LEU A 360 8.59 6.09 12.80
CA LEU A 360 9.79 5.43 13.31
C LEU A 360 10.59 6.42 14.16
N GLY A 361 11.02 6.00 15.34
CA GLY A 361 11.88 6.81 16.22
C GLY A 361 13.26 7.03 15.61
N HIS A 362 13.80 8.25 15.76
CA HIS A 362 15.11 8.60 15.25
C HIS A 362 16.24 7.79 15.92
N ASP A 363 16.08 7.45 17.19
CA ASP A 363 16.96 6.56 17.96
C ASP A 363 17.15 5.19 17.30
N VAL A 364 16.08 4.62 16.73
CA VAL A 364 16.16 3.36 15.97
C VAL A 364 17.00 3.54 14.71
N VAL A 365 16.85 4.65 14.00
CA VAL A 365 17.63 4.94 12.79
C VAL A 365 19.12 5.07 13.12
N VAL A 366 19.45 5.79 14.20
CA VAL A 366 20.83 5.92 14.70
C VAL A 366 21.41 4.56 15.07
N GLU A 367 20.65 3.72 15.76
CA GLU A 367 21.13 2.39 16.16
C GLU A 367 21.35 1.47 14.94
N VAL A 368 20.47 1.50 13.94
CA VAL A 368 20.70 0.77 12.68
C VAL A 368 21.94 1.29 11.96
N PHE A 369 22.14 2.60 11.90
CA PHE A 369 23.32 3.19 11.28
C PHE A 369 24.61 2.72 11.98
N LYS A 370 24.64 2.79 13.30
CA LYS A 370 25.78 2.34 14.13
C LYS A 370 26.06 0.85 13.98
N ARG A 371 25.03 0.00 14.01
CA ARG A 371 25.19 -1.47 13.96
C ARG A 371 25.45 -1.99 12.56
N CYS A 372 24.69 -1.52 11.58
CA CYS A 372 24.66 -2.08 10.23
C CYS A 372 25.45 -1.25 9.20
N GLY A 373 25.85 -0.02 9.53
CA GLY A 373 26.69 0.82 8.67
C GLY A 373 25.96 1.49 7.50
N PHE A 374 24.62 1.47 7.47
CA PHE A 374 23.83 2.15 6.45
C PHE A 374 22.67 2.93 7.05
N ARG A 375 22.25 4.00 6.38
CA ARG A 375 21.17 4.88 6.84
C ARG A 375 19.79 4.37 6.41
N VAL A 376 18.85 4.33 7.35
CA VAL A 376 17.42 4.18 7.07
C VAL A 376 16.80 5.57 6.91
N ARG A 377 16.23 5.84 5.73
CA ARG A 377 15.59 7.11 5.38
C ARG A 377 14.09 7.03 5.61
N LEU A 378 13.51 8.06 6.20
CA LEU A 378 12.07 8.16 6.42
C LEU A 378 11.39 8.75 5.17
N GLY A 379 10.33 8.08 4.73
CA GLY A 379 9.44 8.54 3.67
C GLY A 379 8.00 8.59 4.15
N TYR A 380 7.23 9.50 3.57
CA TYR A 380 5.80 9.68 3.85
C TYR A 380 4.98 9.58 2.57
N GLY A 381 3.81 8.95 2.69
CA GLY A 381 2.90 8.70 1.57
C GLY A 381 1.65 7.96 2.02
N LEU A 382 0.61 8.05 1.21
CA LEU A 382 -0.66 7.36 1.39
C LEU A 382 -1.02 6.60 0.11
N SER A 383 -1.99 5.68 0.20
CA SER A 383 -2.52 5.01 -1.00
C SER A 383 -3.04 6.03 -2.02
N GLU A 384 -3.60 7.13 -1.53
CA GLU A 384 -4.19 8.22 -2.28
C GLU A 384 -3.17 9.17 -2.93
N THR A 385 -1.90 9.13 -2.52
CA THR A 385 -0.83 9.98 -3.06
C THR A 385 0.35 9.18 -3.64
N CYS A 386 0.26 7.85 -3.57
CA CYS A 386 1.37 6.91 -3.76
C CYS A 386 2.53 7.12 -2.79
N SER A 387 3.36 8.12 -3.06
CA SER A 387 4.50 8.55 -2.27
C SER A 387 4.58 10.07 -2.32
N THR A 388 4.86 10.72 -1.19
CA THR A 388 4.76 12.18 -1.07
C THR A 388 6.12 12.85 -0.81
N SER A 389 6.87 12.38 0.18
CA SER A 389 8.16 12.94 0.57
C SER A 389 9.17 11.87 0.94
N LEU A 390 10.46 12.22 0.85
CA LEU A 390 11.56 11.35 1.23
C LEU A 390 12.78 12.12 1.73
N GLN A 391 13.41 11.59 2.77
CA GLN A 391 14.72 12.04 3.26
C GLN A 391 15.85 11.81 2.25
N ARG A 392 16.81 12.74 2.21
CA ARG A 392 17.91 12.77 1.23
C ARG A 392 19.25 12.43 1.86
N GLY A 393 20.16 11.87 1.05
CA GLY A 393 21.54 11.57 1.46
C GLY A 393 21.69 10.33 2.34
N HIS A 394 22.94 9.89 2.53
CA HIS A 394 23.27 8.57 3.09
C HIS A 394 24.16 8.63 4.33
N GLY A 395 24.78 9.78 4.60
CA GLY A 395 25.79 9.94 5.63
C GLY A 395 25.22 10.30 7.01
N GLU A 396 26.15 10.38 7.96
CA GLU A 396 25.87 10.74 9.35
C GLU A 396 25.43 12.21 9.49
N ALA A 397 25.97 13.10 8.64
CA ALA A 397 25.58 14.51 8.62
C ALA A 397 24.09 14.66 8.26
N GLU A 398 23.63 14.00 7.19
CA GLU A 398 22.23 14.06 6.79
C GLU A 398 21.32 13.30 7.76
N LEU A 399 21.82 12.24 8.41
CA LEU A 399 21.12 11.57 9.49
C LEU A 399 20.78 12.54 10.62
N ALA A 400 21.76 13.32 11.09
CA ALA A 400 21.57 14.31 12.15
C ALA A 400 20.69 15.49 11.71
N GLU A 401 20.92 16.03 10.50
CA GLU A 401 20.23 17.22 9.99
C GLU A 401 18.72 16.99 9.77
N GLN A 402 18.34 15.75 9.44
CA GLN A 402 16.96 15.36 9.11
C GLN A 402 16.29 14.60 10.26
N ALA A 403 16.82 14.69 11.47
CA ALA A 403 16.24 14.04 12.64
C ALA A 403 14.78 14.51 12.87
N GLY A 404 13.85 13.55 12.84
CA GLY A 404 12.44 13.78 13.16
C GLY A 404 11.57 14.30 12.00
N ASP A 405 12.11 14.52 10.80
CA ASP A 405 11.33 14.85 9.61
C ASP A 405 11.10 13.62 8.69
N THR A 406 10.31 13.78 7.63
CA THR A 406 10.08 12.80 6.56
C THR A 406 10.62 13.30 5.22
N GLY A 407 11.57 14.23 5.27
CA GLY A 407 12.28 14.81 4.14
C GLY A 407 11.47 15.78 3.27
N SER A 408 12.00 16.02 2.09
CA SER A 408 11.46 16.97 1.11
C SER A 408 10.41 16.31 0.21
N PRO A 409 9.47 17.07 -0.37
CA PRO A 409 8.54 16.53 -1.35
C PRO A 409 9.30 15.90 -2.53
N HIS A 410 8.70 14.87 -3.13
CA HIS A 410 9.21 14.32 -4.38
C HIS A 410 9.11 15.33 -5.52
N TRP A 411 9.85 15.09 -6.59
CA TRP A 411 9.78 15.91 -7.78
C TRP A 411 8.35 15.97 -8.34
N GLY A 412 7.86 17.19 -8.58
CA GLY A 412 6.51 17.43 -9.09
C GLY A 412 5.40 17.30 -8.05
N VAL A 413 5.74 17.03 -6.79
CA VAL A 413 4.80 17.04 -5.66
C VAL A 413 4.88 18.37 -4.95
N GLU A 414 3.72 18.97 -4.71
CA GLU A 414 3.55 20.18 -3.91
C GLU A 414 3.00 19.81 -2.53
N LEU A 415 3.52 20.48 -1.50
CA LEU A 415 3.07 20.35 -0.12
C LEU A 415 2.59 21.70 0.41
N MET A 416 1.50 21.67 1.17
CA MET A 416 0.99 22.81 1.92
C MET A 416 0.59 22.33 3.31
N ILE A 417 0.81 23.17 4.32
CA ILE A 417 0.22 22.99 5.64
C ILE A 417 -0.97 23.94 5.74
N ALA A 418 -2.16 23.44 6.06
CA ALA A 418 -3.36 24.27 6.13
C ALA A 418 -3.33 25.22 7.34
N ASP A 419 -3.75 26.46 7.17
CA ASP A 419 -3.77 27.48 8.25
C ASP A 419 -4.92 27.33 9.27
N GLY A 420 -5.78 26.32 9.09
CA GLY A 420 -6.92 26.03 9.96
C GLY A 420 -8.13 26.97 9.79
N LYS A 421 -8.10 27.96 8.89
CA LYS A 421 -9.22 28.90 8.64
C LYS A 421 -10.29 28.35 7.71
N GLY A 422 -10.11 27.14 7.20
CA GLY A 422 -11.03 26.45 6.30
C GLY A 422 -10.35 26.03 5.00
N TYR A 423 -11.04 25.18 4.24
CA TYR A 423 -10.58 24.67 2.95
C TYR A 423 -11.42 25.28 1.83
N ALA A 424 -10.84 25.43 0.63
CA ALA A 424 -11.62 25.80 -0.54
C ALA A 424 -12.69 24.74 -0.83
N LYS A 425 -13.96 25.15 -0.79
CA LYS A 425 -15.13 24.28 -1.05
C LYS A 425 -15.75 24.56 -2.41
N ARG A 426 -15.52 25.74 -2.98
CA ARG A 426 -16.05 26.14 -4.28
C ARG A 426 -14.94 26.62 -5.22
N LYS A 427 -15.18 26.47 -6.52
CA LYS A 427 -14.27 26.97 -7.56
C LYS A 427 -14.05 28.47 -7.39
N GLY A 428 -12.79 28.89 -7.35
CA GLY A 428 -12.39 30.29 -7.13
C GLY A 428 -12.06 30.63 -5.67
N GLU A 429 -12.38 29.77 -4.70
CA GLU A 429 -11.85 29.85 -3.35
C GLU A 429 -10.41 29.28 -3.32
N VAL A 430 -9.60 29.74 -2.37
CA VAL A 430 -8.20 29.32 -2.21
C VAL A 430 -8.00 28.78 -0.79
N THR A 431 -7.36 27.62 -0.69
CA THR A 431 -6.97 27.04 0.60
C THR A 431 -5.77 27.79 1.18
N GLY A 432 -5.87 28.24 2.44
CA GLY A 432 -4.85 29.04 3.11
C GLY A 432 -3.68 28.21 3.62
N ALA A 433 -2.46 28.72 3.49
CA ALA A 433 -1.23 28.10 3.97
C ALA A 433 -0.80 28.64 5.34
N ALA A 434 -0.44 27.75 6.25
CA ALA A 434 0.19 28.09 7.52
C ALA A 434 1.63 28.60 7.31
N PRO A 435 2.14 29.47 8.21
CA PRO A 435 3.56 29.82 8.23
C PRO A 435 4.48 28.62 8.45
N ILE A 436 5.77 28.78 8.14
CA ILE A 436 6.81 27.81 8.44
C ILE A 436 6.81 27.46 9.94
N ASP A 437 7.07 26.19 10.25
CA ASP A 437 7.09 25.60 11.59
C ASP A 437 5.77 25.68 12.38
N VAL A 438 4.66 26.11 11.75
CA VAL A 438 3.31 26.07 12.32
C VAL A 438 2.63 24.77 11.90
N GLU A 439 2.02 24.08 12.86
CA GLU A 439 1.30 22.83 12.62
C GLU A 439 -0.08 23.06 11.99
N GLY A 440 -0.46 22.16 11.09
CA GLY A 440 -1.78 22.13 10.44
C GLY A 440 -2.01 20.85 9.65
N GLU A 441 -3.16 20.73 8.97
CA GLU A 441 -3.43 19.59 8.09
C GLU A 441 -2.41 19.58 6.94
N VAL A 442 -1.73 18.45 6.72
CA VAL A 442 -0.84 18.28 5.56
C VAL A 442 -1.70 18.11 4.30
N LEU A 443 -1.46 18.94 3.30
CA LEU A 443 -2.12 18.94 2.02
C LEU A 443 -1.14 18.60 0.91
N VAL A 444 -1.56 17.80 -0.05
CA VAL A 444 -0.72 17.32 -1.16
C VAL A 444 -1.37 17.66 -2.50
N ARG A 445 -0.57 18.13 -3.45
CA ARG A 445 -1.00 18.30 -4.85
C ARG A 445 0.09 17.78 -5.80
N GLY A 446 -0.32 17.18 -6.91
CA GLY A 446 0.61 16.66 -7.92
C GLY A 446 -0.03 15.60 -8.81
N GLY A 447 0.72 15.11 -9.80
CA GLY A 447 0.23 14.10 -10.75
C GLY A 447 0.00 12.72 -10.11
N GLY A 448 0.52 12.48 -8.91
CA GLY A 448 0.44 11.23 -8.15
C GLY A 448 -0.82 11.08 -7.28
N LEU A 449 -1.76 12.02 -7.35
CA LEU A 449 -3.01 11.95 -6.60
C LEU A 449 -3.98 10.91 -7.17
N LEU A 450 -4.82 10.38 -6.27
CA LEU A 450 -6.00 9.61 -6.64
C LEU A 450 -6.94 10.39 -7.56
N SER A 451 -7.60 9.68 -8.46
CA SER A 451 -8.66 10.26 -9.29
C SER A 451 -9.97 10.37 -8.50
N ALA A 452 -10.29 9.35 -7.69
CA ALA A 452 -11.41 9.34 -6.75
C ALA A 452 -11.31 8.16 -5.76
N TYR A 453 -12.14 8.16 -4.73
CA TYR A 453 -12.57 6.92 -4.09
C TYR A 453 -13.71 6.28 -4.88
N LEU A 454 -13.67 4.96 -5.05
CA LEU A 454 -14.71 4.18 -5.71
C LEU A 454 -16.02 4.25 -4.92
N PRO A 455 -17.10 4.81 -5.48
CA PRO A 455 -18.39 4.86 -4.79
C PRO A 455 -19.01 3.47 -4.66
N VAL A 456 -19.64 3.22 -3.52
CA VAL A 456 -20.29 1.92 -3.23
C VAL A 456 -21.36 1.63 -4.29
N GLY A 457 -21.29 0.44 -4.89
CA GLY A 457 -22.24 0.01 -5.92
C GLY A 457 -22.11 0.67 -7.29
N ALA A 458 -21.16 1.60 -7.51
CA ALA A 458 -21.03 2.30 -8.80
C ALA A 458 -20.80 1.34 -9.97
N LEU A 459 -19.99 0.30 -9.78
CA LEU A 459 -19.74 -0.72 -10.81
C LEU A 459 -20.89 -1.72 -10.97
N ALA A 460 -21.91 -1.64 -10.09
CA ALA A 460 -23.15 -2.41 -10.18
C ALA A 460 -24.28 -1.61 -10.86
N GLY A 461 -24.01 -0.38 -11.31
CA GLY A 461 -25.00 0.51 -11.92
C GLY A 461 -25.73 1.43 -10.94
N ALA A 462 -25.35 1.46 -9.66
CA ALA A 462 -25.89 2.44 -8.72
C ALA A 462 -25.40 3.86 -9.07
N LYS A 463 -26.24 4.87 -8.79
CA LYS A 463 -25.83 6.27 -8.93
C LYS A 463 -24.63 6.54 -8.00
N PRO A 464 -23.49 7.04 -8.52
CA PRO A 464 -22.29 7.24 -7.72
C PRO A 464 -22.48 8.38 -6.72
N ASP A 465 -22.17 8.11 -5.45
CA ASP A 465 -22.02 9.13 -4.40
C ASP A 465 -20.55 9.53 -4.29
N MET A 466 -20.24 10.77 -4.69
CA MET A 466 -18.88 11.31 -4.72
C MET A 466 -18.50 12.06 -3.43
N SER A 467 -19.40 12.15 -2.44
CA SER A 467 -19.20 12.93 -1.21
C SER A 467 -17.87 12.63 -0.52
N VAL A 468 -17.48 11.36 -0.44
CA VAL A 468 -16.21 10.94 0.18
C VAL A 468 -14.98 11.47 -0.57
N THR A 469 -15.07 11.59 -1.89
CA THR A 469 -14.00 12.16 -2.71
C THR A 469 -13.98 13.68 -2.61
N GLU A 470 -15.15 14.31 -2.65
CA GLU A 470 -15.31 15.77 -2.52
C GLU A 470 -14.85 16.27 -1.14
N ASP A 471 -15.06 15.50 -0.08
CA ASP A 471 -14.54 15.82 1.26
C ASP A 471 -13.02 15.69 1.36
N ALA A 472 -12.41 14.85 0.52
CA ALA A 472 -11.00 14.52 0.55
C ALA A 472 -10.14 15.39 -0.37
N VAL A 473 -10.72 16.02 -1.39
CA VAL A 473 -10.01 16.90 -2.33
C VAL A 473 -10.69 18.25 -2.36
N THR A 474 -9.94 19.30 -2.03
CA THR A 474 -10.44 20.68 -2.05
C THR A 474 -10.78 21.12 -3.49
N ALA A 475 -11.61 22.16 -3.62
CA ALA A 475 -12.00 22.67 -4.93
C ALA A 475 -10.83 23.26 -5.75
N ASP A 476 -9.73 23.64 -5.09
CA ASP A 476 -8.47 24.11 -5.69
C ASP A 476 -7.41 22.99 -5.86
N GLY A 477 -7.81 21.73 -5.69
CA GLY A 477 -7.06 20.55 -6.10
C GLY A 477 -6.08 19.99 -5.07
N TRP A 478 -6.20 20.36 -3.79
CA TRP A 478 -5.39 19.79 -2.71
C TRP A 478 -6.05 18.55 -2.12
N PHE A 479 -5.31 17.46 -2.04
CA PHE A 479 -5.71 16.29 -1.27
C PHE A 479 -5.45 16.52 0.22
N ARG A 480 -6.50 16.28 1.02
CA ARG A 480 -6.50 16.42 2.48
C ARG A 480 -6.10 15.10 3.13
N THR A 481 -4.86 15.01 3.60
CA THR A 481 -4.28 13.75 4.10
C THR A 481 -4.93 13.26 5.40
N GLY A 482 -5.49 14.16 6.21
CA GLY A 482 -5.90 13.87 7.57
C GLY A 482 -4.74 13.73 8.56
N ASP A 483 -3.49 13.98 8.15
CA ASP A 483 -2.30 13.98 9.00
C ASP A 483 -1.95 15.43 9.39
N VAL A 484 -1.42 15.63 10.60
CA VAL A 484 -0.94 16.92 11.10
C VAL A 484 0.56 16.99 10.96
N GLY A 485 1.06 18.11 10.46
CA GLY A 485 2.48 18.33 10.34
C GLY A 485 2.83 19.79 10.17
N ALA A 486 4.14 20.04 10.01
CA ALA A 486 4.70 21.36 9.72
C ALA A 486 5.79 21.23 8.65
N LEU A 487 6.00 22.29 7.88
CA LEU A 487 7.17 22.43 7.01
C LEU A 487 8.20 23.30 7.73
N ASN A 488 9.44 22.84 7.80
CA ASN A 488 10.53 23.66 8.33
C ASN A 488 11.06 24.66 7.30
N ALA A 489 11.99 25.53 7.71
CA ALA A 489 12.58 26.54 6.82
C ALA A 489 13.30 25.97 5.57
N ALA A 490 13.70 24.70 5.61
CA ALA A 490 14.30 23.98 4.47
C ALA A 490 13.23 23.28 3.59
N GLY A 491 11.94 23.48 3.86
CA GLY A 491 10.84 22.85 3.14
C GLY A 491 10.71 21.35 3.39
N ARG A 492 11.27 20.83 4.50
CA ARG A 492 11.12 19.43 4.90
C ARG A 492 9.88 19.25 5.76
N LEU A 493 9.16 18.17 5.50
CA LEU A 493 7.91 17.83 6.17
C LEU A 493 8.18 17.11 7.48
N ARG A 494 7.60 17.57 8.58
CA ARG A 494 7.52 16.85 9.85
C ARG A 494 6.09 16.42 10.09
N ILE A 495 5.86 15.14 10.32
CA ILE A 495 4.55 14.60 10.73
C ILE A 495 4.53 14.54 12.26
N THR A 496 3.56 15.20 12.89
CA THR A 496 3.50 15.32 14.36
C THR A 496 2.29 14.62 14.97
N ASP A 497 1.16 14.59 14.28
CA ASP A 497 -0.03 13.89 14.74
C ASP A 497 -0.95 13.51 13.56
N ARG A 498 -2.15 13.03 13.87
CA ARG A 498 -3.18 12.71 12.89
C ARG A 498 -4.50 13.34 13.30
N LEU A 499 -5.10 14.15 12.42
CA LEU A 499 -6.45 14.70 12.64
C LEU A 499 -7.51 13.60 12.69
N LYS A 500 -7.21 12.45 12.07
CA LYS A 500 -8.15 11.36 11.85
C LYS A 500 -7.62 10.04 12.41
N GLU A 501 -8.51 9.20 12.90
CA GLU A 501 -8.24 8.33 14.05
C GLU A 501 -7.62 6.96 13.71
N LEU A 502 -6.91 6.81 12.60
CA LEU A 502 -6.43 5.49 12.13
C LEU A 502 -5.23 4.95 12.90
N ILE A 503 -5.28 3.65 13.20
CA ILE A 503 -4.27 2.91 13.93
C ILE A 503 -3.27 2.29 12.93
N LYS A 504 -1.97 2.47 13.16
CA LYS A 504 -0.89 1.93 12.31
C LYS A 504 -0.28 0.69 12.93
N VAL A 505 -0.76 -0.48 12.50
CA VAL A 505 -0.26 -1.78 12.97
C VAL A 505 0.76 -2.32 11.98
N ARG A 506 2.06 -2.21 12.30
CA ARG A 506 3.17 -2.68 11.44
C ARG A 506 3.07 -2.16 10.00
N ALA A 507 2.77 -0.87 9.85
CA ALA A 507 2.48 -0.17 8.59
C ALA A 507 1.14 -0.52 7.90
N TYR A 508 0.38 -1.52 8.37
CA TYR A 508 -1.01 -1.70 7.96
C TYR A 508 -1.89 -0.64 8.63
N GLN A 509 -2.91 -0.19 7.90
CA GLN A 509 -3.88 0.75 8.43
C GLN A 509 -5.08 0.01 9.00
N VAL A 510 -5.47 0.37 10.22
CA VAL A 510 -6.64 -0.18 10.90
C VAL A 510 -7.54 0.99 11.30
N ALA A 511 -8.74 1.05 10.74
CA ALA A 511 -9.72 2.05 11.14
C ALA A 511 -10.39 1.62 12.45
N PRO A 512 -10.35 2.44 13.52
CA PRO A 512 -11.11 2.16 14.74
C PRO A 512 -12.58 1.86 14.48
N ALA A 513 -13.20 2.64 13.59
CA ALA A 513 -14.61 2.51 13.23
C ALA A 513 -14.96 1.12 12.67
N GLU A 514 -14.02 0.45 11.99
CA GLU A 514 -14.21 -0.92 11.53
C GLU A 514 -14.31 -1.89 12.73
N LEU A 515 -13.40 -1.78 13.69
CA LEU A 515 -13.40 -2.59 14.91
C LEU A 515 -14.58 -2.26 15.83
N GLU A 516 -14.96 -0.99 15.92
CA GLU A 516 -16.16 -0.54 16.64
C GLU A 516 -17.41 -1.15 16.04
N GLY A 517 -17.55 -1.13 14.71
CA GLY A 517 -18.67 -1.78 14.03
C GLY A 517 -18.72 -3.29 14.26
N VAL A 518 -17.55 -3.96 14.32
CA VAL A 518 -17.47 -5.38 14.68
C VAL A 518 -17.90 -5.63 16.12
N LEU A 519 -17.40 -4.84 17.07
CA LEU A 519 -17.74 -4.97 18.50
C LEU A 519 -19.22 -4.69 18.75
N CYS A 520 -19.77 -3.62 18.18
CA CYS A 520 -21.18 -3.25 18.28
C CYS A 520 -22.13 -4.20 17.53
N SER A 521 -21.60 -5.15 16.73
CA SER A 521 -22.41 -6.24 16.16
C SER A 521 -22.76 -7.33 17.19
N SER A 522 -22.16 -7.30 18.37
CA SER A 522 -22.54 -8.16 19.51
C SER A 522 -23.70 -7.53 20.29
N GLU A 523 -24.76 -8.30 20.55
CA GLU A 523 -25.91 -7.84 21.35
C GLU A 523 -25.52 -7.48 22.79
N ALA A 524 -24.42 -8.05 23.30
CA ALA A 524 -23.91 -7.78 24.65
C ALA A 524 -23.22 -6.41 24.78
N VAL A 525 -22.95 -5.72 23.66
CA VAL A 525 -22.29 -4.41 23.62
C VAL A 525 -23.33 -3.31 23.36
N ALA A 526 -23.30 -2.27 24.18
CA ALA A 526 -24.10 -1.06 23.98
C ALA A 526 -23.35 -0.02 23.14
N ASP A 527 -22.05 0.13 23.35
CA ASP A 527 -21.21 1.12 22.67
C ASP A 527 -19.73 0.69 22.72
N ALA A 528 -18.94 1.15 21.76
CA ALA A 528 -17.51 0.86 21.70
C ALA A 528 -16.70 2.02 21.10
N GLY A 529 -15.49 2.20 21.60
CA GLY A 529 -14.49 3.12 21.04
C GLY A 529 -13.12 2.44 20.96
N VAL A 530 -12.43 2.53 19.84
CA VAL A 530 -11.14 1.86 19.64
C VAL A 530 -10.02 2.89 19.43
N ILE A 531 -8.86 2.69 20.04
CA ILE A 531 -7.68 3.54 19.85
C ILE A 531 -6.45 2.69 19.55
N GLY A 532 -5.43 3.33 18.97
CA GLY A 532 -4.09 2.78 18.90
C GLY A 532 -3.35 3.06 20.19
N VAL A 533 -2.81 2.02 20.83
CA VAL A 533 -1.85 2.18 21.93
C VAL A 533 -0.47 1.91 21.38
N TYR A 534 0.41 2.92 21.43
CA TYR A 534 1.75 2.80 20.89
C TYR A 534 2.61 1.88 21.75
N ASP A 535 3.19 0.87 21.10
CA ASP A 535 4.15 -0.06 21.68
C ASP A 535 5.57 0.35 21.26
N LYS A 536 6.30 0.97 22.19
CA LYS A 536 7.67 1.42 21.96
C LYS A 536 8.64 0.28 21.64
N ASP A 537 8.38 -0.93 22.14
CA ASP A 537 9.28 -2.06 21.95
C ASP A 537 9.19 -2.61 20.52
N GLU A 538 7.98 -2.64 19.96
CA GLU A 538 7.70 -3.11 18.60
C GLU A 538 7.61 -1.99 17.54
N ALA A 539 7.67 -0.71 17.94
CA ALA A 539 7.42 0.48 17.11
C ALA A 539 6.16 0.35 16.24
N THR A 540 5.07 -0.04 16.87
CA THR A 540 3.76 -0.21 16.23
C THR A 540 2.67 0.27 17.17
N GLU A 541 1.51 0.61 16.64
CA GLU A 541 0.32 0.73 17.47
C GLU A 541 -0.39 -0.63 17.55
N TRP A 542 -0.99 -0.91 18.71
CA TRP A 542 -1.89 -2.04 18.89
C TRP A 542 -3.30 -1.56 19.16
N PRO A 543 -4.32 -2.08 18.44
CA PRO A 543 -5.70 -1.73 18.70
C PRO A 543 -6.11 -2.11 20.12
N ARG A 544 -6.65 -1.14 20.86
CA ARG A 544 -7.29 -1.31 22.17
C ARG A 544 -8.73 -0.87 22.07
N ALA A 545 -9.65 -1.69 22.56
CA ALA A 545 -11.05 -1.31 22.62
C ALA A 545 -11.45 -0.81 24.01
N PHE A 546 -12.34 0.16 24.03
CA PHE A 546 -13.12 0.60 25.17
C PHE A 546 -14.56 0.15 24.91
N VAL A 547 -15.15 -0.59 25.85
CA VAL A 547 -16.45 -1.25 25.63
C VAL A 547 -17.41 -0.93 26.76
N VAL A 548 -18.64 -0.56 26.40
CA VAL A 548 -19.76 -0.40 27.32
C VAL A 548 -20.66 -1.65 27.23
N PRO A 549 -20.71 -2.50 28.27
CA PRO A 549 -21.62 -3.65 28.28
C PRO A 549 -23.08 -3.19 28.32
N ARG A 550 -23.96 -3.87 27.58
CA ARG A 550 -25.40 -3.56 27.57
C ARG A 550 -26.08 -3.78 28.92
N LYS A 551 -25.57 -4.71 29.74
CA LYS A 551 -26.04 -4.94 31.12
C LYS A 551 -25.60 -3.84 32.11
N GLY A 552 -24.71 -2.93 31.69
CA GLY A 552 -24.03 -1.97 32.55
C GLY A 552 -22.86 -2.62 33.30
N LEU A 553 -21.73 -1.93 33.37
CA LEU A 553 -20.49 -2.48 33.94
C LEU A 553 -20.63 -2.79 35.44
N LYS A 554 -21.30 -1.93 36.22
CA LYS A 554 -21.51 -2.12 37.67
C LYS A 554 -22.34 -3.34 38.04
N ASN A 555 -23.13 -3.86 37.10
CA ASN A 555 -24.02 -4.99 37.31
C ASN A 555 -23.39 -6.32 36.92
N MET A 556 -22.11 -6.33 36.54
CA MET A 556 -21.40 -7.52 36.10
C MET A 556 -20.30 -7.89 37.09
N ALA A 557 -20.22 -9.17 37.45
CA ALA A 557 -19.07 -9.69 38.16
C ALA A 557 -17.84 -9.72 37.25
N ARG A 558 -16.63 -9.65 37.83
CA ARG A 558 -15.35 -9.72 37.09
C ARG A 558 -15.31 -10.90 36.10
N ALA A 559 -15.77 -12.07 36.53
CA ALA A 559 -15.81 -13.27 35.69
C ALA A 559 -16.72 -13.13 34.46
N GLU A 560 -17.85 -12.40 34.58
CA GLU A 560 -18.74 -12.14 33.44
C GLU A 560 -18.09 -11.17 32.45
N VAL A 561 -17.35 -10.17 32.95
CA VAL A 561 -16.62 -9.22 32.10
C VAL A 561 -15.49 -9.92 31.35
N GLU A 562 -14.75 -10.80 32.01
CA GLU A 562 -13.69 -11.61 31.37
C GLU A 562 -14.26 -12.59 30.33
N LYS A 563 -15.42 -13.20 30.62
CA LYS A 563 -16.14 -14.03 29.65
C LYS A 563 -16.53 -13.20 28.41
N LEU A 564 -17.14 -12.03 28.61
CA LEU A 564 -17.50 -11.13 27.51
C LEU A 564 -16.26 -10.68 26.73
N ALA A 565 -15.15 -10.39 27.39
CA ALA A 565 -13.90 -10.04 26.73
C ALA A 565 -13.41 -11.18 25.81
N GLY A 566 -13.51 -12.43 26.26
CA GLY A 566 -13.21 -13.61 25.46
C GLY A 566 -14.14 -13.79 24.25
N GLU A 567 -15.43 -13.54 24.42
CA GLU A 567 -16.41 -13.58 23.33
C GLU A 567 -16.15 -12.49 22.28
N LEU A 568 -15.86 -11.25 22.71
CA LEU A 568 -15.51 -10.14 21.83
C LEU A 568 -14.18 -10.35 21.13
N LYS A 569 -13.19 -10.92 21.83
CA LYS A 569 -11.93 -11.36 21.23
C LYS A 569 -12.19 -12.32 20.08
N ALA A 570 -12.95 -13.39 20.32
CA ALA A 570 -13.27 -14.39 19.31
C ALA A 570 -14.06 -13.79 18.14
N LEU A 571 -14.97 -12.85 18.40
CA LEU A 571 -15.73 -12.14 17.36
C LEU A 571 -14.83 -11.31 16.45
N VAL A 572 -13.91 -10.53 17.02
CA VAL A 572 -12.93 -9.74 16.25
C VAL A 572 -11.99 -10.65 15.47
N GLU A 573 -11.47 -11.71 16.09
CA GLU A 573 -10.59 -12.69 15.43
C GLU A 573 -11.26 -13.40 14.27
N LYS A 574 -12.56 -13.67 14.38
CA LYS A 574 -13.37 -14.28 13.33
C LYS A 574 -13.62 -13.34 12.15
N LYS A 575 -13.92 -12.05 12.42
CA LYS A 575 -14.36 -11.10 11.39
C LYS A 575 -13.22 -10.30 10.75
N THR A 576 -12.04 -10.26 11.37
CA THR A 576 -10.96 -9.35 10.95
C THR A 576 -9.61 -10.05 10.83
N THR A 577 -8.78 -9.50 9.95
CA THR A 577 -7.38 -9.89 9.79
C THR A 577 -6.56 -9.75 11.07
N LYS A 578 -5.53 -10.60 11.24
CA LYS A 578 -4.69 -10.65 12.45
C LYS A 578 -4.08 -9.33 12.88
N TYR A 579 -3.70 -8.46 11.93
CA TYR A 579 -3.14 -7.15 12.25
C TYR A 579 -4.19 -6.16 12.78
N LYS A 580 -5.48 -6.47 12.72
CA LYS A 580 -6.58 -5.68 13.29
C LYS A 580 -7.01 -6.16 14.68
N TRP A 581 -6.48 -7.27 15.17
CA TRP A 581 -6.88 -7.85 16.46
C TRP A 581 -6.57 -6.92 17.63
N LEU A 582 -7.35 -7.02 18.70
CA LEU A 582 -7.28 -6.18 19.90
C LEU A 582 -6.08 -6.50 20.81
N ILE A 583 -4.87 -6.52 20.25
CA ILE A 583 -3.63 -6.85 20.96
C ILE A 583 -3.40 -5.89 22.14
N GLY A 584 -3.91 -4.66 22.06
CA GLY A 584 -3.88 -3.67 23.14
C GLY A 584 -4.82 -3.98 24.30
N GLY A 585 -5.68 -5.00 24.17
CA GLY A 585 -6.66 -5.42 25.19
C GLY A 585 -8.02 -4.72 25.08
N ILE A 586 -8.89 -5.01 26.04
CA ILE A 586 -10.19 -4.36 26.20
C ILE A 586 -10.23 -3.66 27.57
N VAL A 587 -10.69 -2.42 27.61
CA VAL A 587 -11.04 -1.69 28.82
C VAL A 587 -12.55 -1.55 28.86
N PHE A 588 -13.21 -2.12 29.86
CA PHE A 588 -14.64 -1.93 30.03
C PHE A 588 -14.91 -0.63 30.80
N VAL A 589 -15.75 0.22 30.24
CA VAL A 589 -16.08 1.56 30.77
C VAL A 589 -17.58 1.72 30.91
N GLU A 590 -18.02 2.68 31.72
CA GLU A 590 -19.44 3.01 31.90
C GLU A 590 -20.04 3.71 30.66
N GLN A 591 -19.23 4.53 29.98
CA GLN A 591 -19.66 5.27 28.80
C GLN A 591 -18.49 5.56 27.87
N ILE A 592 -18.76 5.68 26.57
CA ILE A 592 -17.77 6.19 25.61
C ILE A 592 -17.83 7.72 25.60
N PRO A 593 -16.71 8.42 25.83
CA PRO A 593 -16.70 9.88 25.83
C PRO A 593 -17.02 10.37 24.41
N LYS A 594 -18.06 11.18 24.27
CA LYS A 594 -18.54 11.71 22.98
C LYS A 594 -18.74 13.21 23.02
N SER A 595 -18.55 13.89 21.90
CA SER A 595 -18.93 15.29 21.73
C SER A 595 -20.46 15.46 21.80
N PRO A 596 -20.98 16.68 21.98
CA PRO A 596 -22.42 16.96 21.83
C PRO A 596 -22.99 16.55 20.46
N SER A 597 -22.14 16.46 19.43
CA SER A 597 -22.49 15.96 18.09
C SER A 597 -22.38 14.43 17.93
N GLY A 598 -22.07 13.69 19.00
CA GLY A 598 -22.01 12.23 19.02
C GLY A 598 -20.69 11.61 18.55
N LYS A 599 -19.64 12.39 18.26
CA LYS A 599 -18.33 11.89 17.84
C LYS A 599 -17.52 11.41 19.05
N ILE A 600 -16.90 10.24 18.96
CA ILE A 600 -16.02 9.70 20.02
C ILE A 600 -14.83 10.65 20.27
N LEU A 601 -14.61 11.03 21.53
CA LEU A 601 -13.49 11.85 21.97
C LEU A 601 -12.28 10.97 22.27
N ARG A 602 -11.62 10.44 21.23
CA ARG A 602 -10.50 9.50 21.38
C ARG A 602 -9.31 10.05 22.17
N ARG A 603 -9.11 11.36 22.16
CA ARG A 603 -8.10 12.01 23.00
C ARG A 603 -8.34 11.71 24.49
N VAL A 604 -9.59 11.75 24.95
CA VAL A 604 -9.95 11.41 26.35
C VAL A 604 -9.64 9.94 26.65
N LEU A 605 -9.90 9.05 25.68
CA LEU A 605 -9.56 7.62 25.79
C LEU A 605 -8.05 7.37 25.82
N LYS A 606 -7.27 8.13 25.04
CA LYS A 606 -5.80 8.02 24.93
C LYS A 606 -5.08 8.61 26.15
N ASP A 607 -5.56 9.75 26.64
CA ASP A 607 -4.97 10.49 27.76
C ASP A 607 -5.37 9.93 29.13
N GLY A 608 -6.27 8.93 29.17
CA GLY A 608 -6.69 8.28 30.41
C GLY A 608 -7.62 9.13 31.28
N GLY A 609 -8.49 9.94 30.67
CA GLY A 609 -9.48 10.75 31.40
C GLY A 609 -10.42 9.89 32.27
N LYS A 610 -11.18 10.50 33.18
CA LYS A 610 -12.09 9.78 34.11
C LYS A 610 -13.01 8.77 33.39
N GLU A 611 -13.45 9.10 32.19
CA GLU A 611 -14.36 8.28 31.36
C GLU A 611 -13.63 7.12 30.65
N ALA A 612 -12.30 7.15 30.61
CA ALA A 612 -11.44 6.08 30.10
C ALA A 612 -10.95 5.14 31.23
N GLN A 613 -11.26 5.45 32.49
CA GLN A 613 -10.96 4.58 33.62
C GLN A 613 -12.01 3.48 33.72
N GLY A 614 -11.55 2.25 33.81
CA GLY A 614 -12.41 1.10 33.71
C GLY A 614 -11.70 -0.20 34.00
N LEU A 615 -12.41 -1.30 33.78
CA LEU A 615 -11.92 -2.63 34.06
C LEU A 615 -11.11 -3.16 32.87
N GLU A 616 -9.78 -3.15 32.96
CA GLU A 616 -8.90 -3.69 31.92
C GLU A 616 -8.86 -5.22 31.95
N VAL A 617 -9.02 -5.83 30.77
CA VAL A 617 -8.86 -7.25 30.49
C VAL A 617 -7.83 -7.41 29.38
N LYS A 618 -6.72 -8.06 29.72
CA LYS A 618 -5.71 -8.46 28.73
C LYS A 618 -6.18 -9.70 28.01
N LEU A 619 -6.29 -9.60 26.68
CA LEU A 619 -6.80 -10.67 25.82
C LEU A 619 -5.71 -11.60 25.29
N TYR A 620 -4.48 -11.08 25.21
CA TYR A 620 -3.36 -11.74 24.57
C TYR A 620 -2.18 -11.68 25.54
N GLU A 621 -1.55 -12.83 25.76
CA GLU A 621 -0.23 -12.83 26.35
C GLU A 621 0.75 -12.27 25.31
N LYS A 622 1.44 -11.19 25.68
CA LYS A 622 2.66 -10.81 24.95
C LYS A 622 3.65 -11.94 25.15
N LYS A 623 3.71 -12.88 24.21
CA LYS A 623 4.89 -13.72 24.06
C LYS A 623 6.02 -12.73 23.84
N ARG A 624 6.91 -12.55 24.85
CA ARG A 624 8.25 -12.05 24.58
C ARG A 624 8.71 -12.88 23.40
N ARG A 625 8.89 -12.24 22.25
CA ARG A 625 9.67 -12.86 21.20
C ARG A 625 11.08 -12.86 21.76
N ASP A 626 11.38 -13.86 22.59
CA ASP A 626 12.68 -14.47 22.54
C ASP A 626 12.88 -14.70 21.06
N ALA A 627 13.93 -14.09 20.51
CA ALA A 627 14.42 -14.42 19.19
C ALA A 627 14.83 -15.90 19.26
N LYS A 628 13.85 -16.81 19.26
CA LYS A 628 14.05 -18.24 19.15
C LYS A 628 14.41 -18.47 17.70
N LEU A 629 15.72 -18.52 17.51
CA LEU A 629 16.54 -19.16 16.47
C LEU A 629 16.09 -18.90 15.04
#